data_AF-A0AAD9PTI6-F1
#
_entry.id   AF-A0AAD9PTI6-F1
#
_cell.length_a   1.000
_cell.length_b   1.000
_cell.length_c   1.000
_cell.angle_alpha   90.00
_cell.angle_beta   90.00
_cell.angle_gamma   90.00
#
_symmetry.space_group_name_H-M   'P 1'
#
loop_
_entity.id
_entity.type
_entity.pdbx_description
1 polymer ?
#
loop_
_entity_poly.entity_id
_entity_poly.type
_entity_poly.pdbx_seq_one_letter_code
_entity_poly.pdbx_strand_id
1 'polypeptide(L)'
;MTIMSLEFSLAVNEEKRRMAKTRLGYSGGVTEAAIAYKETKETMKKADEMFLETVGERRAHQPSQSAIGMTGDDDDPTKDREAEFILQCIENFFELFEAGEVDEAALIAAHSPKGVLRTTETVDMMKKYDATHKDSSVTVAYWEALIPTVAAGCMKPSIWETLECVKCLLKKGRSDLLFHWIAQDLLSLSEEAGTLILDACHCSGRMYYS
;
A
#
# COMPACT_ATOMS: atom_id res chain seq x y z
N MET A 1 -32.72 23.70 19.86
CA MET A 1 -31.81 23.12 18.84
C MET A 1 -30.56 23.98 18.60
N THR A 2 -29.96 24.61 19.62
CA THR A 2 -28.76 25.46 19.40
C THR A 2 -27.60 25.17 20.38
N ILE A 3 -27.84 24.44 21.47
CA ILE A 3 -26.79 24.15 22.47
C ILE A 3 -25.88 22.99 22.01
N MET A 4 -26.45 21.95 21.37
CA MET A 4 -25.69 20.81 20.86
C MET A 4 -24.73 21.13 19.70
N SER A 5 -25.01 22.19 18.93
CA SER A 5 -24.16 22.59 17.79
C SER A 5 -22.98 23.47 18.21
N LEU A 6 -23.13 24.22 19.32
CA LEU A 6 -22.06 25.05 19.89
C LEU A 6 -21.06 24.23 20.72
N GLU A 7 -21.50 23.21 21.45
CA GLU A 7 -20.59 22.31 22.18
C GLU A 7 -19.75 21.44 21.23
N PHE A 8 -20.35 20.96 20.14
CA PHE A 8 -19.62 20.21 19.12
C PHE A 8 -18.56 21.09 18.41
N SER A 9 -18.90 22.35 18.13
CA SER A 9 -17.97 23.31 17.51
C SER A 9 -16.82 23.73 18.43
N LEU A 10 -17.04 23.80 19.75
CA LEU A 10 -15.99 24.14 20.71
C LEU A 10 -15.04 22.96 20.99
N ALA A 11 -15.57 21.75 21.12
CA ALA A 11 -14.76 20.54 21.33
C ALA A 11 -13.82 20.27 20.15
N VAL A 12 -14.30 20.43 18.91
CA VAL A 12 -13.50 20.27 17.69
C VAL A 12 -12.40 21.32 17.58
N ASN A 13 -12.63 22.54 18.06
CA ASN A 13 -11.67 23.64 17.97
C ASN A 13 -10.59 23.57 19.08
N GLU A 14 -10.91 22.98 20.24
CA GLU A 14 -9.93 22.68 21.30
C GLU A 14 -9.01 21.51 20.94
N GLU A 15 -9.55 20.46 20.29
CA GLU A 15 -8.75 19.31 19.85
C GLU A 15 -7.76 19.69 18.75
N LYS A 16 -8.17 20.54 17.79
CA LYS A 16 -7.27 21.13 16.78
C LYS A 16 -6.12 21.95 17.38
N ARG A 17 -6.36 22.68 18.48
CA ARG A 17 -5.32 23.45 19.18
C ARG A 17 -4.37 22.56 19.98
N ARG A 18 -4.82 21.37 20.43
CA ARG A 18 -3.98 20.38 21.12
C ARG A 18 -3.01 19.67 20.17
N MET A 19 -3.49 19.30 18.98
CA MET A 19 -2.67 18.67 17.94
C MET A 19 -1.59 19.60 17.37
N ALA A 20 -1.84 20.92 17.32
CA ALA A 20 -0.88 21.89 16.80
C ALA A 20 0.34 22.14 17.71
N LYS A 21 0.22 21.90 19.04
CA LYS A 21 1.32 22.14 20.00
C LYS A 21 2.29 20.97 20.13
N THR A 22 1.88 19.74 19.82
CA THR A 22 2.78 18.57 19.81
C THR A 22 3.73 18.56 18.59
N ARG A 23 3.47 19.42 17.59
CA ARG A 23 4.19 19.51 16.30
C ARG A 23 5.52 20.31 16.36
N LEU A 24 5.92 20.82 17.52
CA LEU A 24 7.10 21.69 17.68
C LEU A 24 8.32 21.02 18.36
N GLY A 25 8.36 19.67 18.38
CA GLY A 25 9.37 18.89 19.11
C GLY A 25 10.14 17.82 18.31
N TYR A 26 10.59 18.16 17.09
CA TYR A 26 11.81 17.66 16.40
C TYR A 26 11.96 16.18 15.95
N SER A 27 12.00 16.03 14.61
CA SER A 27 12.78 15.11 13.74
C SER A 27 12.66 13.58 13.89
N GLY A 28 12.25 12.80 12.88
CA GLY A 28 11.84 13.14 11.52
C GLY A 28 11.67 11.87 10.67
N GLY A 29 10.60 11.85 9.86
CA GLY A 29 10.68 11.27 8.52
C GLY A 29 9.55 10.35 8.06
N VAL A 30 8.75 9.72 8.93
CA VAL A 30 7.87 8.62 8.46
C VAL A 30 6.45 8.64 9.04
N THR A 31 6.24 9.10 10.27
CA THR A 31 4.93 9.06 10.95
C THR A 31 3.99 10.19 10.51
N GLU A 32 4.53 11.36 10.17
CA GLU A 32 3.73 12.52 9.74
C GLU A 32 3.12 12.33 8.34
N ALA A 33 3.76 11.51 7.49
CA ALA A 33 3.23 11.13 6.18
C ALA A 33 2.08 10.12 6.30
N ALA A 34 2.16 9.17 7.24
CA ALA A 34 1.09 8.20 7.50
C ALA A 34 -0.17 8.85 8.08
N ILE A 35 0.00 9.87 8.93
CA ILE A 35 -1.11 10.67 9.47
C ILE A 35 -1.77 11.51 8.37
N ALA A 36 -0.97 12.15 7.51
CA ALA A 36 -1.49 12.91 6.36
C ALA A 36 -2.25 12.04 5.35
N TYR A 37 -1.85 10.76 5.18
CA TYR A 37 -2.57 9.81 4.32
C TYR A 37 -3.90 9.35 4.93
N LYS A 38 -3.98 9.15 6.26
CA LYS A 38 -5.25 8.89 6.96
C LYS A 38 -6.22 10.08 6.85
N GLU A 39 -5.71 11.31 6.93
CA GLU A 39 -6.52 12.52 6.79
C GLU A 39 -7.07 12.73 5.37
N THR A 40 -6.27 12.50 4.32
CA THR A 40 -6.75 12.64 2.92
C THR A 40 -7.79 11.58 2.56
N LYS A 41 -7.63 10.34 3.04
CA LYS A 41 -8.60 9.25 2.86
C LYS A 41 -9.98 9.58 3.45
N GLU A 42 -10.04 10.16 4.65
CA GLU A 42 -11.29 10.58 5.29
C GLU A 42 -11.93 11.80 4.62
N THR A 43 -11.14 12.72 4.06
CA THR A 43 -11.69 13.85 3.29
C THR A 43 -12.27 13.44 1.93
N MET A 44 -11.70 12.40 1.29
CA MET A 44 -12.26 11.84 0.05
C MET A 44 -13.60 11.13 0.33
N LYS A 45 -13.74 10.45 1.48
CA LYS A 45 -14.99 9.81 1.91
C LYS A 45 -16.11 10.84 2.15
N LYS A 46 -15.79 11.98 2.76
CA LYS A 46 -16.74 13.10 2.94
C LYS A 46 -17.10 13.82 1.63
N ALA A 47 -16.21 13.85 0.65
CA ALA A 47 -16.49 14.44 -0.65
C ALA A 47 -17.46 13.59 -1.50
N ASP A 48 -17.41 12.27 -1.35
CA ASP A 48 -18.37 11.32 -1.94
C ASP A 48 -19.76 11.45 -1.29
N GLU A 49 -19.84 11.60 0.05
CA GLU A 49 -21.11 11.86 0.75
C GLU A 49 -21.77 13.18 0.32
N MET A 50 -20.99 14.25 0.11
CA MET A 50 -21.52 15.50 -0.45
C MET A 50 -21.99 15.36 -1.90
N PHE A 51 -21.35 14.51 -2.70
CA PHE A 51 -21.74 14.27 -4.10
C PHE A 51 -23.09 13.54 -4.20
N LEU A 52 -23.35 12.60 -3.29
CA LEU A 52 -24.62 11.88 -3.16
C LEU A 52 -25.77 12.79 -2.69
N GLU A 53 -25.52 13.71 -1.76
CA GLU A 53 -26.54 14.62 -1.24
C GLU A 53 -26.98 15.68 -2.28
N THR A 54 -26.04 16.15 -3.11
CA THR A 54 -26.30 17.18 -4.16
C THR A 54 -27.14 16.67 -5.34
N VAL A 55 -27.15 15.35 -5.60
CA VAL A 55 -28.00 14.72 -6.63
C VAL A 55 -29.46 14.58 -6.16
N GLY A 56 -29.71 14.55 -4.84
CA GLY A 56 -31.04 14.36 -4.24
C GLY A 56 -32.02 15.53 -4.38
N GLU A 57 -31.56 16.76 -4.63
CA GLU A 57 -32.41 17.96 -4.56
C GLU A 57 -32.93 18.49 -5.91
N ARG A 58 -32.69 17.80 -7.04
CA ARG A 58 -33.28 18.17 -8.34
C ARG A 58 -34.15 17.09 -8.97
N ARG A 59 -35.36 16.89 -8.43
CA ARG A 59 -36.67 17.05 -9.13
C ARG A 59 -37.77 16.16 -8.53
N ALA A 60 -38.73 16.83 -7.89
CA ALA A 60 -40.11 16.38 -7.80
C ALA A 60 -40.98 17.15 -8.82
N HIS A 61 -41.42 16.49 -9.91
CA HIS A 61 -42.79 16.51 -10.45
C HIS A 61 -42.92 15.65 -11.74
N GLN A 62 -43.94 14.77 -11.71
CA GLN A 62 -44.30 13.55 -12.48
C GLN A 62 -45.10 13.81 -13.80
N PRO A 63 -45.62 12.83 -14.61
CA PRO A 63 -45.86 11.38 -14.34
C PRO A 63 -45.60 10.32 -15.45
N SER A 64 -45.67 9.05 -15.00
CA SER A 64 -46.26 7.82 -15.64
C SER A 64 -45.34 6.63 -15.97
N GLN A 65 -45.54 5.57 -15.16
CA GLN A 65 -45.46 4.11 -15.40
C GLN A 65 -44.29 3.53 -16.21
N SER A 66 -43.38 2.82 -15.52
CA SER A 66 -43.26 1.35 -15.54
C SER A 66 -41.86 0.86 -15.12
N ALA A 67 -41.84 -0.29 -14.45
CA ALA A 67 -40.74 -1.23 -14.25
C ALA A 67 -39.56 -0.84 -13.31
N ILE A 68 -39.69 -1.31 -12.06
CA ILE A 68 -38.77 -2.24 -11.39
C ILE A 68 -37.26 -1.92 -11.47
N GLY A 69 -36.72 -1.56 -10.31
CA GLY A 69 -35.31 -1.66 -9.99
C GLY A 69 -35.12 -1.32 -8.52
N MET A 70 -35.63 -2.17 -7.61
CA MET A 70 -35.15 -2.13 -6.23
C MET A 70 -33.70 -2.58 -6.30
N THR A 71 -32.76 -1.64 -6.30
CA THR A 71 -31.38 -1.93 -5.94
C THR A 71 -31.42 -2.20 -4.43
N GLY A 72 -31.64 -3.46 -4.07
CA GLY A 72 -31.21 -3.95 -2.78
C GLY A 72 -29.70 -3.76 -2.77
N ASP A 73 -29.24 -2.75 -2.04
CA ASP A 73 -27.88 -2.76 -1.55
C ASP A 73 -27.82 -3.93 -0.59
N ASP A 74 -27.55 -5.12 -1.12
CA ASP A 74 -27.31 -6.32 -0.33
C ASP A 74 -26.09 -6.02 0.54
N ASP A 75 -26.33 -5.69 1.81
CA ASP A 75 -25.36 -5.69 2.92
C ASP A 75 -24.77 -7.11 3.03
N ASP A 76 -23.83 -7.44 2.15
CA ASP A 76 -23.06 -8.67 2.18
C ASP A 76 -22.06 -8.57 3.34
N PRO A 77 -22.28 -9.26 4.47
CA PRO A 77 -21.44 -9.15 5.66
C PRO A 77 -20.00 -9.63 5.42
N THR A 78 -19.74 -10.27 4.27
CA THR A 78 -18.41 -10.69 3.86
C THR A 78 -17.55 -9.50 3.43
N LYS A 79 -18.13 -8.48 2.79
CA LYS A 79 -17.40 -7.29 2.34
C LYS A 79 -16.94 -6.43 3.51
N ASP A 80 -17.78 -6.31 4.54
CA ASP A 80 -17.44 -5.57 5.75
C ASP A 80 -16.29 -6.24 6.51
N ARG A 81 -16.34 -7.57 6.65
CA ARG A 81 -15.24 -8.34 7.25
C ARG A 81 -13.93 -8.23 6.46
N GLU A 82 -14.01 -8.20 5.14
CA GLU A 82 -12.83 -8.02 4.30
C GLU A 82 -12.24 -6.60 4.47
N ALA A 83 -13.09 -5.58 4.55
CA ALA A 83 -12.66 -4.20 4.80
C ALA A 83 -12.01 -4.06 6.18
N GLU A 84 -12.58 -4.67 7.23
CA GLU A 84 -11.99 -4.73 8.57
C GLU A 84 -10.60 -5.38 8.53
N PHE A 85 -10.47 -6.52 7.85
CA PHE A 85 -9.19 -7.21 7.71
C PHE A 85 -8.14 -6.38 6.96
N ILE A 86 -8.54 -5.68 5.89
CA ILE A 86 -7.67 -4.75 5.16
C ILE A 86 -7.18 -3.62 6.07
N LEU A 87 -8.09 -3.01 6.85
CA LEU A 87 -7.73 -1.93 7.77
C LEU A 87 -6.76 -2.41 8.85
N GLN A 88 -7.01 -3.59 9.44
CA GLN A 88 -6.11 -4.17 10.43
C GLN A 88 -4.71 -4.45 9.86
N CYS A 89 -4.60 -4.92 8.61
CA CYS A 89 -3.31 -5.13 7.96
C CYS A 89 -2.51 -3.83 7.85
N ILE A 90 -3.17 -2.73 7.47
CA ILE A 90 -2.52 -1.42 7.34
C ILE A 90 -2.06 -0.91 8.72
N GLU A 91 -2.90 -1.03 9.74
CA GLU A 91 -2.56 -0.58 11.10
C GLU A 91 -1.40 -1.37 11.68
N ASN A 92 -1.45 -2.70 11.63
CA ASN A 92 -0.37 -3.57 12.11
C ASN A 92 0.96 -3.28 11.40
N PHE A 93 0.92 -3.03 10.09
CA PHE A 93 2.13 -2.68 9.34
C PHE A 93 2.81 -1.44 9.92
N PHE A 94 2.07 -0.35 10.12
CA PHE A 94 2.67 0.89 10.63
C PHE A 94 3.11 0.76 12.09
N GLU A 95 2.33 0.06 12.92
CA GLU A 95 2.69 -0.18 14.32
C GLU A 95 4.01 -0.96 14.46
N LEU A 96 4.15 -2.06 13.72
CA LEU A 96 5.38 -2.87 13.72
C LEU A 96 6.57 -2.09 13.15
N PHE A 97 6.35 -1.32 12.08
CA PHE A 97 7.41 -0.54 11.47
C PHE A 97 7.91 0.57 12.41
N GLU A 98 7.01 1.23 13.13
CA GLU A 98 7.36 2.24 14.15
C GLU A 98 8.04 1.62 15.38
N ALA A 99 7.64 0.41 15.77
CA ALA A 99 8.28 -0.36 16.85
C ALA A 99 9.69 -0.84 16.48
N GLY A 100 10.06 -0.81 15.20
CA GLY A 100 11.33 -1.33 14.69
C GLY A 100 11.29 -2.83 14.37
N GLU A 101 10.13 -3.48 14.47
CA GLU A 101 9.87 -4.87 14.07
C GLU A 101 9.62 -4.94 12.55
N VAL A 102 10.57 -4.43 11.80
CA VAL A 102 10.46 -4.19 10.35
C VAL A 102 10.37 -5.45 9.50
N ASP A 103 10.93 -6.57 9.97
CA ASP A 103 10.85 -7.85 9.27
C ASP A 103 9.41 -8.40 9.30
N GLU A 104 8.72 -8.26 10.43
CA GLU A 104 7.30 -8.63 10.56
C GLU A 104 6.41 -7.70 9.76
N ALA A 105 6.71 -6.39 9.76
CA ALA A 105 6.02 -5.42 8.91
C ALA A 105 6.15 -5.80 7.41
N ALA A 106 7.35 -6.19 6.96
CA ALA A 106 7.57 -6.64 5.58
C ALA A 106 6.71 -7.87 5.23
N LEU A 107 6.58 -8.84 6.15
CA LEU A 107 5.72 -10.01 5.97
C LEU A 107 4.25 -9.61 5.78
N ILE A 108 3.73 -8.73 6.65
CA ILE A 108 2.35 -8.23 6.54
C ILE A 108 2.14 -7.50 5.22
N ALA A 109 3.09 -6.66 4.79
CA ALA A 109 2.99 -5.94 3.53
C ALA A 109 2.91 -6.90 2.34
N ALA A 110 3.77 -7.91 2.31
CA ALA A 110 3.84 -8.91 1.24
C ALA A 110 2.55 -9.74 1.14
N HIS A 111 1.95 -10.10 2.27
CA HIS A 111 0.74 -10.94 2.33
C HIS A 111 -0.55 -10.13 2.38
N SER A 112 -0.46 -8.82 2.20
CA SER A 112 -1.61 -7.94 2.36
C SER A 112 -2.75 -8.29 1.38
N PRO A 113 -4.00 -8.35 1.87
CA PRO A 113 -5.16 -8.66 1.04
C PRO A 113 -5.28 -7.66 -0.11
N LYS A 114 -5.59 -8.16 -1.31
CA LYS A 114 -5.66 -7.37 -2.56
C LYS A 114 -4.38 -6.57 -2.87
N GLY A 115 -3.26 -6.86 -2.19
CA GLY A 115 -2.02 -6.11 -2.31
C GLY A 115 -2.12 -4.67 -1.83
N VAL A 116 -2.97 -4.36 -0.84
CA VAL A 116 -3.18 -2.98 -0.36
C VAL A 116 -1.90 -2.31 0.15
N LEU A 117 -0.93 -3.09 0.64
CA LEU A 117 0.40 -2.60 1.06
C LEU A 117 1.49 -2.85 0.02
N ARG A 118 1.18 -3.50 -1.11
CA ARG A 118 2.10 -3.69 -2.24
C ARG A 118 2.20 -2.41 -3.07
N THR A 119 2.66 -1.33 -2.44
CA THR A 119 2.79 -0.01 -3.06
C THR A 119 4.24 0.45 -3.08
N THR A 120 4.53 1.41 -3.95
CA THR A 120 5.85 2.04 -4.06
C THR A 120 6.29 2.69 -2.74
N GLU A 121 5.36 3.30 -2.01
CA GLU A 121 5.63 3.98 -0.75
C GLU A 121 6.10 3.00 0.33
N THR A 122 5.40 1.87 0.47
CA THR A 122 5.75 0.80 1.42
C THR A 122 7.12 0.22 1.11
N VAL A 123 7.38 -0.10 -0.16
CA VAL A 123 8.69 -0.62 -0.60
C VAL A 123 9.80 0.40 -0.35
N ASP A 124 9.56 1.69 -0.60
CA ASP A 124 10.55 2.74 -0.39
C ASP A 124 10.82 2.99 1.10
N MET A 125 9.83 2.78 1.97
CA MET A 125 10.00 2.83 3.42
C MET A 125 10.96 1.74 3.90
N MET A 126 10.80 0.50 3.43
CA MET A 126 11.71 -0.62 3.70
C MET A 126 13.12 -0.37 3.15
N LYS A 127 13.24 0.13 1.91
CA LYS A 127 14.55 0.46 1.31
C LYS A 127 15.29 1.54 2.11
N LYS A 128 14.59 2.57 2.58
CA LYS A 128 15.18 3.62 3.43
C LYS A 128 15.69 3.02 4.73
N TYR A 129 14.93 2.13 5.34
CA TYR A 129 15.36 1.42 6.54
C TYR A 129 16.65 0.61 6.29
N ASP A 130 16.69 -0.19 5.21
CA ASP A 130 17.88 -0.96 4.80
C ASP A 130 19.09 -0.07 4.47
N ALA A 131 18.87 1.15 3.99
CA ALA A 131 19.95 2.10 3.72
C ALA A 131 20.56 2.67 5.01
N THR A 132 19.74 2.85 6.05
CA THR A 132 20.18 3.33 7.36
C THR A 132 20.80 2.22 8.20
N HIS A 133 20.35 0.96 8.04
CA HIS A 133 20.80 -0.19 8.82
C HIS A 133 21.60 -1.15 7.95
N LYS A 134 22.94 -1.09 8.06
CA LYS A 134 23.87 -1.79 7.16
C LYS A 134 23.63 -3.31 7.07
N ASP A 135 23.25 -3.94 8.18
CA ASP A 135 23.04 -5.39 8.27
C ASP A 135 21.59 -5.81 7.97
N SER A 136 20.71 -4.86 7.68
CA SER A 136 19.30 -5.12 7.39
C SER A 136 19.08 -5.66 5.99
N SER A 137 18.12 -6.58 5.88
CA SER A 137 17.68 -7.22 4.63
C SER A 137 16.16 -7.21 4.48
N VAL A 138 15.48 -6.23 5.05
CA VAL A 138 14.01 -6.13 5.10
C VAL A 138 13.41 -6.13 3.69
N THR A 139 14.02 -5.39 2.76
CA THR A 139 13.53 -5.37 1.37
C THR A 139 13.66 -6.74 0.72
N VAL A 140 14.71 -7.51 1.03
CA VAL A 140 14.87 -8.88 0.52
C VAL A 140 13.85 -9.82 1.16
N ALA A 141 13.64 -9.71 2.47
CA ALA A 141 12.65 -10.48 3.22
C ALA A 141 11.22 -10.26 2.69
N TYR A 142 10.87 -9.02 2.33
CA TYR A 142 9.61 -8.69 1.67
C TYR A 142 9.43 -9.49 0.37
N TRP A 143 10.44 -9.55 -0.49
CA TRP A 143 10.35 -10.32 -1.75
C TRP A 143 10.32 -11.84 -1.48
N GLU A 144 11.13 -12.32 -0.53
CA GLU A 144 11.11 -13.73 -0.10
C GLU A 144 9.75 -14.14 0.48
N ALA A 145 8.99 -13.21 1.08
CA ALA A 145 7.63 -13.43 1.54
C ALA A 145 6.59 -13.33 0.40
N LEU A 146 6.76 -12.39 -0.53
CA LEU A 146 5.79 -12.13 -1.61
C LEU A 146 5.83 -13.19 -2.71
N ILE A 147 7.01 -13.51 -3.23
CA ILE A 147 7.15 -14.34 -4.44
C ILE A 147 6.59 -15.76 -4.27
N PRO A 148 6.78 -16.46 -3.15
CA PRO A 148 6.19 -17.78 -2.94
C PRO A 148 4.65 -17.77 -2.96
N THR A 149 3.99 -16.65 -2.65
CA THR A 149 2.52 -16.55 -2.72
C THR A 149 2.00 -16.76 -4.14
N VAL A 150 2.80 -16.39 -5.14
CA VAL A 150 2.46 -16.57 -6.56
C VAL A 150 2.33 -18.06 -6.90
N ALA A 151 3.25 -18.90 -6.38
CA ALA A 151 3.19 -20.34 -6.58
C ALA A 151 1.94 -20.97 -5.92
N ALA A 152 1.41 -20.33 -4.88
CA ALA A 152 0.15 -20.71 -4.23
C ALA A 152 -1.11 -20.18 -4.96
N GLY A 153 -0.94 -19.49 -6.09
CA GLY A 153 -2.04 -18.97 -6.92
C GLY A 153 -2.37 -17.49 -6.70
N CYS A 154 -1.57 -16.76 -5.91
CA CYS A 154 -1.74 -15.31 -5.78
C CYS A 154 -1.25 -14.56 -7.03
N MET A 155 -1.61 -13.27 -7.12
CA MET A 155 -1.25 -12.43 -8.26
C MET A 155 0.27 -12.24 -8.35
N LYS A 156 0.83 -12.48 -9.55
CA LYS A 156 2.23 -12.18 -9.88
C LYS A 156 2.58 -10.72 -9.51
N PRO A 157 3.84 -10.44 -9.12
CA PRO A 157 4.33 -9.07 -9.05
C PRO A 157 4.16 -8.40 -10.42
N SER A 158 3.66 -7.18 -10.42
CA SER A 158 3.59 -6.31 -11.58
C SER A 158 4.99 -6.02 -12.14
N ILE A 159 5.04 -5.34 -13.29
CA ILE A 159 6.32 -4.99 -13.93
C ILE A 159 7.16 -4.08 -13.01
N TRP A 160 6.55 -3.10 -12.35
CA TRP A 160 7.27 -2.19 -11.46
C TRP A 160 7.80 -2.94 -10.21
N GLU A 161 7.01 -3.85 -9.63
CA GLU A 161 7.45 -4.68 -8.49
C GLU A 161 8.61 -5.58 -8.90
N THR A 162 8.49 -6.20 -10.08
CA THR A 162 9.53 -7.07 -10.63
C THR A 162 10.83 -6.30 -10.84
N LEU A 163 10.77 -5.08 -11.38
CA LEU A 163 11.95 -4.22 -11.54
C LEU A 163 12.61 -3.89 -10.21
N GLU A 164 11.83 -3.53 -9.19
CA GLU A 164 12.35 -3.23 -7.86
C GLU A 164 12.95 -4.47 -7.16
N CYS A 165 12.33 -5.63 -7.35
CA CYS A 165 12.86 -6.92 -6.89
C CYS A 165 14.21 -7.23 -7.53
N VAL A 166 14.31 -7.13 -8.86
CA VAL A 166 15.55 -7.37 -9.62
C VAL A 166 16.67 -6.44 -9.13
N LYS A 167 16.41 -5.13 -9.06
CA LYS A 167 17.40 -4.15 -8.56
C LYS A 167 17.86 -4.49 -7.14
N CYS A 168 16.92 -4.85 -6.27
CA CYS A 168 17.21 -5.21 -4.88
C CYS A 168 18.13 -6.43 -4.78
N LEU A 169 17.76 -7.54 -5.43
CA LEU A 169 18.51 -8.80 -5.35
C LEU A 169 19.90 -8.68 -5.98
N LEU A 170 20.01 -8.02 -7.14
CA LEU A 170 21.31 -7.80 -7.79
C LEU A 170 22.23 -6.95 -6.90
N LYS A 171 21.71 -5.87 -6.31
CA LYS A 171 22.49 -5.02 -5.38
C LYS A 171 22.96 -5.78 -4.13
N LYS A 172 22.15 -6.71 -3.62
CA LYS A 172 22.45 -7.54 -2.44
C LYS A 172 23.22 -8.82 -2.79
N GLY A 173 23.56 -9.05 -4.07
CA GLY A 173 24.30 -10.23 -4.51
C GLY A 173 23.51 -11.55 -4.45
N ARG A 174 22.17 -11.49 -4.39
CA ARG A 174 21.26 -12.64 -4.32
C ARG A 174 20.73 -13.03 -5.71
N SER A 175 21.65 -13.19 -6.66
CA SER A 175 21.30 -13.58 -8.03
C SER A 175 20.79 -15.02 -8.11
N ASP A 176 21.18 -15.88 -7.16
CA ASP A 176 20.68 -17.23 -6.96
C ASP A 176 19.15 -17.27 -6.83
N LEU A 177 18.58 -16.44 -5.94
CA LEU A 177 17.14 -16.31 -5.76
C LEU A 177 16.46 -15.79 -7.03
N LEU A 178 17.06 -14.76 -7.63
CA LEU A 178 16.49 -14.14 -8.82
C LEU A 178 16.33 -15.16 -9.94
N PHE A 179 17.39 -15.92 -10.25
CA PHE A 179 17.33 -16.95 -11.28
C PHE A 179 16.37 -18.09 -10.92
N HIS A 180 16.29 -18.46 -9.64
CA HIS A 180 15.33 -19.45 -9.17
C HIS A 180 13.88 -19.03 -9.47
N TRP A 181 13.51 -17.79 -9.12
CA TRP A 181 12.16 -17.28 -9.34
C TRP A 181 11.84 -17.01 -10.82
N ILE A 182 12.84 -16.63 -11.62
CA ILE A 182 12.70 -16.53 -13.08
C ILE A 182 12.44 -17.91 -13.69
N ALA A 183 13.20 -18.93 -13.29
CA ALA A 183 13.03 -20.28 -13.81
C ALA A 183 11.66 -20.89 -13.49
N GLN A 184 11.01 -20.42 -12.41
CA GLN A 184 9.67 -20.83 -12.01
C GLN A 184 8.55 -19.95 -12.59
N ASP A 185 8.87 -18.98 -13.46
CA ASP A 185 7.92 -18.03 -14.02
C ASP A 185 7.11 -17.28 -12.93
N LEU A 186 7.73 -16.92 -11.81
CA LEU A 186 7.05 -16.23 -10.71
C LEU A 186 7.09 -14.69 -10.82
N LEU A 187 7.80 -14.15 -11.81
CA LEU A 187 8.01 -12.71 -12.01
C LEU A 187 7.40 -12.23 -13.33
N SER A 188 6.90 -11.00 -13.36
CA SER A 188 6.45 -10.35 -14.60
C SER A 188 7.63 -9.63 -15.26
N LEU A 189 8.43 -10.39 -16.02
CA LEU A 189 9.62 -9.86 -16.69
C LEU A 189 9.26 -8.84 -17.79
N SER A 190 10.12 -7.83 -17.90
CA SER A 190 10.09 -6.79 -18.93
C SER A 190 11.47 -6.67 -19.60
N GLU A 191 11.52 -5.96 -20.73
CA GLU A 191 12.80 -5.66 -21.41
C GLU A 191 13.77 -4.93 -20.49
N GLU A 192 13.29 -3.96 -19.72
CA GLU A 192 14.11 -3.22 -18.74
C GLU A 192 14.69 -4.15 -17.66
N ALA A 193 13.89 -5.09 -17.15
CA ALA A 193 14.38 -6.07 -16.17
C ALA A 193 15.44 -7.00 -16.80
N GLY A 194 15.23 -7.40 -18.06
CA GLY A 194 16.19 -8.20 -18.82
C GLY A 194 17.54 -7.48 -18.98
N THR A 195 17.52 -6.21 -19.35
CA THR A 195 18.74 -5.39 -19.48
C THR A 195 19.50 -5.30 -18.16
N LEU A 196 18.82 -5.04 -17.04
CA LEU A 196 19.45 -5.01 -15.72
C LEU A 196 20.13 -6.33 -15.34
N ILE A 197 19.49 -7.46 -15.65
CA ILE A 197 20.03 -8.80 -15.39
C ILE A 197 21.25 -9.06 -16.27
N LEU A 198 21.20 -8.70 -17.56
CA LEU A 198 22.31 -8.87 -18.49
C LEU A 198 23.52 -8.03 -18.09
N ASP A 199 23.32 -6.77 -17.71
CA ASP A 199 24.38 -5.86 -17.29
C ASP A 199 25.08 -6.35 -16.01
N ALA A 200 24.32 -6.94 -15.08
CA ALA A 200 24.85 -7.53 -13.86
C ALA A 200 25.52 -8.91 -14.09
N CYS A 201 25.18 -9.61 -15.16
CA CYS A 201 25.82 -10.86 -15.53
C CYS A 201 27.20 -10.60 -16.14
N HIS A 202 28.24 -10.67 -15.31
CA HIS A 202 29.61 -10.79 -15.80
C HIS A 202 29.89 -12.20 -16.35
N CYS A 203 29.15 -12.61 -17.37
CA CYS A 203 29.53 -13.75 -18.19
C CYS A 203 30.87 -13.40 -18.84
N SER A 204 31.93 -14.13 -18.49
CA SER A 204 33.28 -13.98 -19.06
C SER A 204 33.37 -14.45 -20.53
N GLY A 205 32.31 -14.26 -21.31
CA GLY A 205 32.15 -14.69 -22.69
C GLY A 205 31.75 -13.52 -23.57
N ARG A 206 32.62 -12.50 -23.63
CA ARG A 206 32.56 -11.47 -24.67
C ARG A 206 32.98 -12.12 -26.00
N MET A 207 32.10 -12.92 -26.58
CA MET A 207 32.19 -13.34 -27.97
C MET A 207 31.82 -12.12 -28.80
N TYR A 208 32.82 -11.28 -29.08
CA TYR A 208 32.74 -10.33 -30.18
C TYR A 208 32.46 -11.12 -31.46
N TYR A 209 31.28 -10.93 -32.04
CA TYR A 209 31.09 -11.23 -33.45
C TYR A 209 31.83 -10.15 -34.24
N SER A 210 32.94 -10.54 -34.86
CA SER A 210 33.57 -9.83 -35.98
C SER A 210 32.88 -10.19 -37.28
#